data_AF-A6XPE3-F1
#
_entry.id   AF-A6XPE3-F1
#
_cell.length_a   1.000
_cell.length_b   1.000
_cell.length_c   1.000
_cell.angle_alpha   90.00
_cell.angle_beta   90.00
_cell.angle_gamma   90.00
#
_symmetry.space_group_name_H-M   'P 1'
#
loop_
_entity.id
_entity.type
_entity.pdbx_description
1 polymer ?
#
loop_
_entity_poly.entity_id
_entity_poly.type
_entity_poly.pdbx_seq_one_letter_code
_entity_poly.pdbx_strand_id
1 'polypeptide(L)' 'IIELYKAEEFIEAQKLQAIVAQGDWISIQEGVVGTKSGLLSYFGYGVCGRKPLPSMTKQEAFKYSEDFKELVAVEKAL' A
#
# COMPACT_ATOMS: atom_id res chain seq x y z
N ILE A 1 14.87 2.12 -1.22
CA ILE A 1 15.31 2.24 0.20
C ILE A 1 16.67 1.58 0.41
N ILE A 2 16.80 0.26 0.22
CA ILE A 2 18.07 -0.46 0.47
C ILE A 2 19.22 0.10 -0.37
N GLU A 3 19.00 0.41 -1.65
CA GLU A 3 20.06 0.98 -2.49
C GLU A 3 20.48 2.40 -2.04
N LEU A 4 19.54 3.27 -1.67
CA LEU A 4 19.85 4.58 -1.08
C LEU A 4 20.66 4.43 0.22
N TYR A 5 20.31 3.44 1.04
CA TYR A 5 21.02 3.17 2.28
C TYR A 5 22.46 2.69 2.02
N LYS A 6 22.66 1.81 1.03
CA LYS A 6 24.01 1.36 0.61
C LYS A 6 24.84 2.49 -0.01
N ALA A 7 24.19 3.45 -0.66
CA ALA A 7 24.82 4.65 -1.21
C ALA A 7 25.11 5.74 -0.14
N GLU A 8 24.84 5.45 1.14
CA GLU A 8 24.97 6.41 2.27
C GLU A 8 24.03 7.64 2.16
N GLU A 9 23.03 7.59 1.29
CA GLU A 9 21.97 8.59 1.13
C GLU A 9 20.87 8.40 2.18
N PHE A 10 21.24 8.57 3.45
CA PHE A 10 20.38 8.21 4.59
C PHE A 10 19.11 9.07 4.69
N ILE A 11 19.18 10.34 4.31
CA ILE A 11 18.03 11.25 4.39
C ILE A 11 16.95 10.81 3.39
N GLU A 12 17.34 10.51 2.16
CA GLU A 12 16.48 10.06 1.08
C GLU A 12 15.92 8.66 1.39
N ALA A 13 16.75 7.77 1.94
CA ALA A 13 16.31 6.46 2.40
C ALA A 13 15.24 6.58 3.50
N GLN A 14 15.41 7.48 4.47
CA GLN A 14 14.44 7.70 5.56
C GLN A 14 13.14 8.31 5.05
N LYS A 15 13.20 9.28 4.13
CA LYS A 15 12.01 9.87 3.50
C LYS A 15 11.19 8.80 2.77
N LEU A 16 11.84 7.97 1.96
CA LEU A 16 11.15 6.90 1.25
C LEU A 16 10.61 5.84 2.22
N GLN A 17 11.35 5.51 3.29
CA GLN A 17 10.89 4.60 4.32
C GLN A 17 9.64 5.12 5.05
N ALA A 18 9.51 6.43 5.28
CA ALA A 18 8.32 7.01 5.92
C ALA A 18 7.05 6.75 5.09
N ILE A 19 7.14 6.88 3.77
CA ILE A 19 6.03 6.60 2.85
C ILE A 19 5.66 5.11 2.87
N VAL A 20 6.66 4.23 2.83
CA VAL A 20 6.43 2.78 2.95
C VAL A 20 5.81 2.42 4.30
N ALA A 21 6.28 3.01 5.40
CA ALA A 21 5.74 2.78 6.73
C ALA A 21 4.29 3.26 6.88
N GLN A 22 3.91 4.35 6.21
CA GLN A 22 2.52 4.80 6.17
C GLN A 22 1.62 3.80 5.43
N GLY A 23 2.08 3.26 4.31
CA GLY A 23 1.38 2.19 3.60
C GLY A 23 1.27 0.87 4.38
N ASP A 24 2.31 0.52 5.14
CA ASP A 24 2.31 -0.62 6.05
C ASP A 24 1.28 -0.41 7.18
N TRP A 25 1.22 0.78 7.76
CA TRP A 25 0.23 1.14 8.77
C TRP A 25 -1.21 0.96 8.28
N ILE A 26 -1.53 1.43 7.06
CA ILE A 26 -2.83 1.22 6.43
C ILE A 26 -3.12 -0.28 6.26
N SER A 27 -2.13 -1.07 5.83
CA SER A 27 -2.25 -2.52 5.67
C SER A 27 -2.49 -3.25 7.01
N ILE A 28 -1.87 -2.77 8.10
CA ILE A 28 -2.11 -3.30 9.45
C ILE A 28 -3.54 -3.02 9.92
N GLN A 29 -4.04 -1.81 9.68
CA GLN A 29 -5.38 -1.39 10.11
C GLN A 29 -6.49 -2.14 9.36
N GLU A 30 -6.36 -2.26 8.03
CA GLU A 30 -7.42 -2.80 7.17
C GLU A 30 -7.22 -4.30 6.88
N GLY A 31 -6.07 -4.84 7.28
CA GLY A 31 -5.68 -6.22 7.10
C GLY A 31 -5.61 -6.65 5.63
N VAL A 32 -5.64 -7.96 5.43
CA VAL A 32 -5.53 -8.58 4.10
C VAL A 32 -6.65 -8.16 3.13
N VAL A 33 -7.81 -7.77 3.64
CA VAL A 33 -8.94 -7.31 2.83
C VAL A 33 -8.60 -5.95 2.21
N GLY A 34 -8.13 -5.00 3.01
CA GLY A 34 -7.69 -3.68 2.54
C GLY A 34 -6.52 -3.75 1.55
N THR A 35 -5.48 -4.55 1.86
CA THR A 35 -4.33 -4.73 0.95
C THR A 35 -4.77 -5.27 -0.41
N LYS A 36 -5.66 -6.28 -0.42
CA LYS A 36 -6.21 -6.82 -1.68
C LYS A 36 -7.04 -5.80 -2.45
N SER A 37 -7.75 -4.90 -1.75
CA SER A 37 -8.43 -3.79 -2.41
C SER A 37 -7.46 -2.90 -3.16
N GLY A 38 -6.37 -2.47 -2.49
CA GLY A 38 -5.40 -1.57 -3.10
C GLY A 38 -4.79 -2.20 -4.34
N LEU A 39 -4.45 -3.49 -4.26
CA LEU A 39 -3.95 -4.26 -5.38
C LEU A 39 -4.97 -4.35 -6.54
N LEU A 40 -6.25 -4.54 -6.22
CA LEU A 40 -7.30 -4.58 -7.23
C LEU A 40 -7.47 -3.20 -7.90
N SER A 41 -7.51 -2.13 -7.13
CA SER A 41 -7.73 -0.76 -7.62
C SER A 41 -6.58 -0.25 -8.50
N TYR A 42 -5.33 -0.53 -8.13
CA TYR A 42 -4.16 0.02 -8.82
C TYR A 42 -3.52 -0.90 -9.85
N PHE A 43 -3.70 -2.21 -9.70
CA PHE A 43 -3.03 -3.23 -10.52
C PHE A 43 -3.98 -4.28 -11.11
N GLY A 44 -5.29 -4.21 -10.80
CA GLY A 44 -6.27 -5.19 -11.29
C GLY A 44 -6.11 -6.59 -10.69
N TYR A 45 -5.38 -6.73 -9.57
CA TYR A 45 -5.01 -8.02 -8.99
C TYR A 45 -5.74 -8.33 -7.68
N GLY A 46 -5.94 -9.63 -7.39
CA GLY A 46 -6.21 -10.07 -6.03
C GLY A 46 -7.66 -9.89 -5.56
N VAL A 47 -8.63 -10.20 -6.42
CA VAL A 47 -10.08 -10.33 -6.14
C VAL A 47 -10.44 -10.76 -4.70
N CYS A 48 -11.69 -10.56 -4.29
CA CYS A 48 -12.19 -10.82 -2.94
C CYS A 48 -11.56 -12.05 -2.26
N GLY A 49 -11.10 -11.86 -1.01
CA GLY A 49 -10.61 -12.94 -0.16
C GLY A 49 -11.60 -14.10 -0.07
N ARG A 50 -11.08 -15.32 0.06
CA ARG A 50 -11.92 -16.49 0.34
C ARG A 50 -12.51 -16.37 1.75
N LYS A 51 -13.72 -16.92 1.95
CA LYS A 51 -14.35 -17.02 3.27
C LYS A 51 -13.38 -17.69 4.26
N PRO A 52 -13.33 -17.26 5.54
CA PRO A 52 -14.30 -16.41 6.25
C PRO A 52 -14.07 -14.89 6.13
N LEU A 53 -13.13 -14.42 5.28
CA LEU A 53 -12.89 -12.99 5.13
C LEU A 53 -14.15 -12.25 4.65
N PRO A 54 -14.47 -11.07 5.22
CA PRO A 54 -15.62 -10.30 4.81
C PRO A 54 -15.44 -9.80 3.38
N SER A 55 -16.56 -9.74 2.65
CA SER A 55 -16.61 -9.04 1.37
C SER A 55 -16.64 -7.54 1.60
N MET A 56 -15.94 -6.82 0.75
CA MET A 56 -15.75 -5.39 0.88
C MET A 56 -16.88 -4.61 0.20
N THR A 57 -17.25 -3.51 0.81
CA THR A 57 -18.18 -2.53 0.24
C THR A 57 -17.48 -1.61 -0.76
N LYS A 58 -18.25 -0.94 -1.63
CA LYS A 58 -17.68 0.04 -2.58
C LYS A 58 -17.02 1.23 -1.88
N GLN A 59 -17.53 1.61 -0.70
CA GLN A 59 -17.00 2.75 0.06
C GLN A 59 -15.64 2.41 0.69
N GLU A 60 -15.51 1.22 1.26
CA GLU A 60 -14.22 0.71 1.74
C GLU A 60 -13.21 0.61 0.60
N ALA A 61 -13.62 0.07 -0.57
CA ALA A 61 -12.73 -0.02 -1.72
C ALA A 61 -12.19 1.34 -2.19
N PHE A 62 -13.04 2.38 -2.16
CA PHE A 62 -12.63 3.74 -2.47
C PHE A 62 -11.67 4.31 -1.41
N LYS A 63 -12.00 4.13 -0.11
CA LYS A 63 -11.13 4.54 1.00
C LYS A 63 -9.73 3.94 0.87
N TYR A 64 -9.66 2.62 0.68
CA TYR A 64 -8.38 1.91 0.56
C TYR A 64 -7.59 2.36 -0.66
N SER A 65 -8.26 2.65 -1.77
CA SER A 65 -7.58 3.23 -2.92
C SER A 65 -6.92 4.56 -2.55
N GLU A 66 -7.66 5.50 -1.98
CA GLU A 66 -7.09 6.81 -1.61
C GLU A 66 -5.98 6.68 -0.56
N ASP A 67 -6.11 5.78 0.41
CA ASP A 67 -5.09 5.54 1.44
C ASP A 67 -3.75 5.05 0.83
N PHE A 68 -3.79 4.16 -0.18
CA PHE A 68 -2.58 3.65 -0.85
C PHE A 68 -2.03 4.56 -1.96
N LYS A 69 -2.72 5.66 -2.28
CA LYS A 69 -2.42 6.49 -3.44
C LYS A 69 -1.00 7.04 -3.46
N GLU A 70 -0.51 7.55 -2.33
CA GLU A 70 0.84 8.11 -2.22
C GLU A 70 1.90 7.02 -2.39
N LEU A 71 1.74 5.89 -1.69
CA LEU A 71 2.65 4.74 -1.80
C LEU A 71 2.78 4.27 -3.26
N VAL A 72 1.64 4.09 -3.94
CA VAL A 72 1.61 3.62 -5.33
C VAL A 72 2.15 4.66 -6.29
N ALA A 73 1.91 5.96 -6.04
CA ALA A 73 2.45 7.03 -6.88
C ALA A 73 3.98 7.06 -6.82
N VAL A 74 4.56 6.89 -5.62
CA VAL A 74 6.01 6.80 -5.45
C VAL A 74 6.57 5.56 -6.13
N GLU A 75 5.97 4.39 -5.93
CA GLU A 75 6.41 3.14 -6.57
C GLU A 75 6.42 3.26 -8.10
N LYS A 76 5.42 3.94 -8.69
CA LYS A 76 5.36 4.16 -10.15
C LYS A 76 6.37 5.17 -10.68
N ALA A 77 6.97 5.98 -9.80
CA ALA A 77 7.96 7.00 -10.16
C ALA A 77 9.41 6.50 -10.02
N LEU A 78 9.61 5.32 -9.45
CA LEU A 78 10.90 4.63 -9.31
C LEU A 78 11.16 3.70 -10.50
#